data_AF-A0A510PR50-F1
#
_entry.id   AF-A0A510PR50-F1
#
_cell.length_a   1.000
_cell.length_b   1.000
_cell.length_c   1.000
_cell.angle_alpha   90.00
_cell.angle_beta   90.00
_cell.angle_gamma   90.00
#
_symmetry.space_group_name_H-M   'P 1'
#
loop_
_entity.id
_entity.type
_entity.pdbx_description
1 polymer ?
#
loop_
_entity_poly.entity_id
_entity_poly.type
_entity_poly.pdbx_seq_one_letter_code
_entity_poly.pdbx_strand_id
1 'polypeptide(L)' 'MANNAVGVVYNRLHHFLTESPWSDRQVNECRLQVMNQCRQTQIPRGFSLIVDDSGHRK' A
#
# COMPACT_ATOMS: atom_id res chain seq x y z
N MET A 1 26.72 13.71 -6.94
CA MET A 1 26.29 12.74 -5.91
C MET A 1 25.21 11.86 -6.52
N ALA A 2 25.41 10.54 -6.53
CA ALA A 2 24.47 9.62 -7.18
C ALA A 2 23.22 9.46 -6.29
N ASN A 3 22.15 10.15 -6.64
CA ASN A 3 20.88 10.15 -5.88
C ASN A 3 20.14 8.80 -5.86
N ASN A 4 20.65 7.79 -6.59
CA ASN A 4 20.03 6.48 -6.77
C ASN A 4 21.00 5.32 -6.48
N ALA A 5 21.84 5.43 -5.45
CA ALA A 5 22.62 4.28 -4.99
C ALA A 5 21.66 3.23 -4.37
N VAL A 6 21.80 1.96 -4.76
CA VAL A 6 20.92 0.84 -4.37
C VAL A 6 20.76 0.73 -2.84
N GLY A 7 21.78 1.12 -2.05
CA GLY A 7 21.71 1.15 -0.58
C GLY A 7 20.85 2.30 0.01
N VAL A 8 20.76 3.45 -0.67
CA VAL A 8 19.92 4.58 -0.22
C VAL A 8 18.44 4.26 -0.45
N VAL A 9 18.13 3.59 -1.56
CA VAL A 9 16.77 3.10 -1.84
C VAL A 9 16.41 1.97 -0.88
N TYR A 10 17.31 1.01 -0.64
CA TYR A 10 17.08 -0.09 0.29
C TYR A 10 16.82 0.40 1.72
N ASN A 11 17.60 1.34 2.25
CA ASN A 11 17.35 1.90 3.58
C ASN A 11 16.00 2.61 3.68
N ARG A 12 15.57 3.30 2.62
CA ARG A 12 14.25 3.95 2.58
C ARG A 12 13.11 2.94 2.49
N LEU A 13 13.30 1.87 1.71
CA LEU A 13 12.28 0.82 1.51
C LEU A 13 12.17 -0.06 2.76
N HIS A 14 13.30 -0.41 3.38
CA HIS A 14 13.33 -1.07 4.69
C HIS A 14 12.63 -0.21 5.74
N HIS A 15 13.07 1.03 5.94
CA HIS A 15 12.44 1.92 6.93
C HIS A 15 10.94 2.12 6.66
N PHE A 16 10.51 2.17 5.39
CA PHE A 16 9.09 2.25 5.04
C PHE A 16 8.31 0.97 5.35
N LEU A 17 8.90 -0.21 5.15
CA LEU A 17 8.23 -1.50 5.35
C LEU A 17 8.31 -2.01 6.79
N THR A 18 9.38 -1.73 7.53
CA THR A 18 9.65 -2.33 8.84
C THR A 18 9.68 -1.32 10.00
N GLU A 19 10.04 -0.07 9.74
CA GLU A 19 10.23 0.96 10.79
C GLU A 19 9.22 2.11 10.67
N SER A 20 8.26 2.00 9.77
CA SER A 20 7.27 3.06 9.57
C SER A 20 6.37 3.21 10.80
N PRO A 21 6.12 4.44 11.27
CA PRO A 21 5.23 4.68 12.41
C PRO A 21 3.75 4.52 12.05
N TRP A 22 3.42 4.29 10.78
CA TRP A 22 2.03 4.18 10.34
C TRP A 22 1.50 2.79 10.64
N SER A 23 0.32 2.73 11.25
CA SER A 23 -0.37 1.45 11.38
C SER A 23 -0.78 0.92 10.01
N ASP A 24 -0.59 -0.38 9.81
CA ASP A 24 -1.07 -1.14 8.66
C ASP A 24 -2.56 -0.87 8.38
N ARG A 25 -3.36 -0.80 9.43
CA ARG A 25 -4.78 -0.47 9.37
C ARG A 25 -5.03 0.91 8.76
N GLN A 26 -4.37 1.95 9.25
CA GLN A 26 -4.55 3.32 8.74
C GLN A 26 -4.13 3.43 7.27
N VAL A 27 -3.03 2.77 6.89
CA VAL A 27 -2.58 2.73 5.50
C VAL A 27 -3.63 2.05 4.61
N ASN A 28 -4.19 0.92 5.06
CA ASN A 28 -5.23 0.21 4.31
C ASN A 28 -6.54 1.00 4.22
N GLU A 29 -6.96 1.68 5.29
CA GLU A 29 -8.13 2.58 5.24
C GLU A 29 -7.91 3.73 4.26
N CYS A 30 -6.72 4.34 4.25
CA CYS A 30 -6.36 5.38 3.28
C CYS A 30 -6.41 4.84 1.83
N ARG A 31 -5.88 3.64 1.58
CA ARG A 31 -5.96 2.98 0.25
C ARG A 31 -7.41 2.82 -0.20
N LEU A 32 -8.30 2.37 0.68
CA LEU A 32 -9.72 2.22 0.36
C LEU A 32 -10.39 3.57 0.04
N GLN A 33 -10.05 4.63 0.77
CA GLN A 33 -10.56 5.97 0.49
C GLN A 33 -10.13 6.47 -0.90
N VAL A 34 -8.86 6.30 -1.25
CA VAL A 34 -8.32 6.68 -2.57
C VAL A 34 -8.97 5.87 -3.69
N MET A 35 -9.11 4.55 -3.53
CA MET A 35 -9.82 3.71 -4.50
C MET A 35 -11.26 4.21 -4.71
N ASN A 36 -11.95 4.56 -3.63
CA ASN A 36 -13.32 5.03 -3.69
C ASN A 36 -13.50 6.40 -4.38
N GLN A 37 -12.45 7.21 -4.50
CA GLN A 37 -12.48 8.49 -5.21
C GLN A 37 -12.34 8.33 -6.73
N CYS A 38 -11.71 7.25 -7.20
CA CYS A 38 -11.46 7.02 -8.62
C CYS A 38 -12.58 6.17 -9.22
N ARG A 39 -13.34 6.70 -10.20
CA ARG A 39 -14.47 5.99 -10.84
C ARG A 39 -14.14 4.59 -11.37
N GLN A 40 -12.89 4.33 -11.75
CA GLN A 40 -12.44 3.02 -12.26
C GLN A 40 -12.19 1.99 -11.15
N THR A 41 -11.79 2.43 -9.96
CA THR A 41 -11.47 1.57 -8.81
C THR A 41 -12.45 1.74 -7.65
N GLN A 42 -13.44 2.62 -7.83
CA GLN A 42 -14.52 2.84 -6.91
C GLN A 42 -15.19 1.51 -6.64
N ILE A 43 -15.60 1.30 -5.39
CA ILE A 43 -16.30 0.10 -4.97
C ILE A 43 -17.79 0.38 -5.21
N PRO A 44 -18.43 -0.16 -6.28
CA PRO A 44 -19.85 0.07 -6.47
C PRO A 44 -20.69 -0.41 -5.26
N ARG A 45 -21.93 0.06 -5.19
CA ARG A 45 -22.83 -0.29 -4.08
C ARG A 45 -23.50 -1.63 -4.36
N GLY A 46 -23.73 -2.43 -3.32
CA GLY A 46 -24.48 -3.69 -3.41
C GLY A 46 -23.66 -4.97 -3.60
N PHE A 47 -22.33 -4.91 -3.47
CA PHE A 47 -21.48 -6.09 -3.37
C PHE A 47 -20.45 -5.91 -2.25
N SER A 48 -19.81 -7.02 -1.86
CA SER A 48 -18.70 -7.04 -0.93
C SER A 48 -17.38 -7.14 -1.69
N LEU A 49 -16.49 -6.16 -1.53
CA LEU A 49 -15.12 -6.26 -2.03
C LEU A 49 -14.28 -7.04 -1.01
N ILE A 50 -13.70 -8.15 -1.43
CA ILE A 50 -12.72 -8.92 -0.65
C ILE A 50 -11.35 -8.69 -1.28
N VAL A 51 -10.43 -8.11 -0.53
CA VAL A 51 -9.01 -7.99 -0.94
C VAL A 51 -8.25 -9.08 -0.20
N ASP A 52 -7.91 -10.14 -0.92
CA ASP A 52 -7.14 -11.28 -0.40
C ASP A 52 -5.75 -11.31 -1.05
N ASP A 53 -4.71 -11.22 -0.23
CA ASP A 53 -3.31 -11.30 -0.65
C ASP A 53 -2.64 -12.61 -0.18
N SER A 54 -3.44 -13.54 0.38
CA SER A 54 -2.92 -14.80 0.95
C SER A 54 -2.38 -15.78 -0.10
N GLY A 55 -2.72 -15.57 -1.38
CA GLY A 55 -2.30 -16.41 -2.50
C GLY A 55 -0.96 -16.01 -3.15
N HIS A 56 -0.36 -14.88 -2.79
CA HIS A 56 0.90 -14.45 -3.41
C HIS A 56 2.08 -15.30 -2.86
N ARG A 57 2.50 -16.29 -3.64
CA ARG A 57 3.68 -17.12 -3.30
C ARG A 57 4.94 -16.26 -3.37
N LYS A 58 5.81 -16.45 -2.36
CA LYS A 58 7.12 -15.80 -2.19
C LYS A 58 8.02 -15.91 -3.42
#